data_AF-A0A6I5R967-F1
#
_entry.id   AF-A0A6I5R967-F1
#
_cell.length_a   1.000
_cell.length_b   1.000
_cell.length_c   1.000
_cell.angle_alpha   90.00
_cell.angle_beta   90.00
_cell.angle_gamma   90.00
#
_symmetry.space_group_name_H-M   'P 1'
#
loop_
_entity.id
_entity.type
_entity.pdbx_description
1 polymer ?
#
loop_
_entity_poly.entity_id
_entity_poly.type
_entity_poly.pdbx_seq_one_letter_code
_entity_poly.pdbx_strand_id
1 'polypeptide(L)' 'MTTTLQRRESATLWEQFCQWVTSTENRLYVGWFGVLMIPTLLAATACYVIAFVAAPPVDIDGIREPVAGSLMYGNNII' A
#
# COMPACT_ATOMS: atom_id res chain seq x y z
N MET A 1 41.49 34.65 -12.35
CA MET A 1 40.17 33.98 -12.50
C MET A 1 40.37 32.51 -12.23
N THR A 2 40.14 32.10 -10.98
CA THR A 2 40.31 30.71 -10.56
C THR A 2 38.97 30.01 -10.79
N THR A 3 38.86 29.24 -11.87
CA THR A 3 37.67 28.44 -12.16
C THR A 3 37.63 27.29 -11.16
N THR A 4 36.86 27.44 -10.09
CA THR A 4 36.48 26.34 -9.21
C THR A 4 35.65 25.37 -10.04
N LEU A 5 36.26 24.23 -10.42
CA LEU A 5 35.52 23.07 -10.89
C LEU A 5 34.59 22.62 -9.76
N GLN A 6 33.35 23.11 -9.78
CA GLN A 6 32.27 22.56 -9.00
C GLN A 6 32.09 21.12 -9.47
N ARG A 7 32.75 20.18 -8.79
CA ARG A 7 32.42 18.77 -8.87
C ARG A 7 30.96 18.67 -8.47
N ARG A 8 30.05 18.63 -9.46
CA ARG A 8 28.71 18.08 -9.25
C ARG A 8 28.95 16.63 -8.85
N GLU A 9 29.13 16.38 -7.55
CA GLU A 9 28.98 15.02 -7.05
C GLU A 9 27.58 14.61 -7.46
N SER A 10 27.53 13.68 -8.42
CA SER A 10 26.28 13.08 -8.84
C SER A 10 25.71 12.42 -7.60
N ALA A 11 24.54 12.89 -7.14
CA ALA A 11 23.89 12.35 -5.95
C ALA A 11 23.84 10.81 -6.04
N THR A 12 24.14 10.12 -4.95
CA THR A 12 24.12 8.65 -4.93
C THR A 12 22.71 8.13 -5.26
N LEU A 13 22.57 6.89 -5.72
CA LEU A 13 21.25 6.31 -5.99
C LEU A 13 20.33 6.37 -4.75
N TRP A 14 20.90 6.17 -3.56
CA TRP A 14 20.17 6.28 -2.31
C TRP A 14 19.70 7.70 -2.04
N GLU A 15 20.54 8.70 -2.30
CA GLU A 15 20.18 10.11 -2.13
C GLU A 15 19.10 10.53 -3.13
N GLN A 16 19.18 10.10 -4.38
CA GLN A 16 18.13 10.32 -5.38
C GLN A 16 16.81 9.68 -4.95
N PHE A 17 16.85 8.46 -4.40
CA PHE A 17 15.66 7.79 -3.87
C PHE A 17 15.05 8.57 -2.69
N CYS A 18 15.86 8.97 -1.71
CA CYS A 18 15.40 9.78 -0.58
C CYS A 18 14.76 11.10 -1.05
N GLN A 19 15.42 11.83 -1.96
CA GLN A 19 14.90 13.07 -2.53
C GLN A 19 13.56 12.86 -3.25
N TRP A 20 13.40 11.74 -3.98
CA TRP A 20 12.15 11.41 -4.65
C TRP A 20 11.03 11.05 -3.66
N VAL A 21 11.32 10.20 -2.66
CA VAL A 21 10.34 9.80 -1.64
C VAL A 21 9.80 11.01 -0.89
N THR A 22 10.65 11.99 -0.58
CA THR A 22 10.26 13.21 0.14
C THR A 22 9.94 14.40 -0.78
N SER A 23 9.81 14.20 -2.08
CA SER A 23 9.53 15.28 -3.03
C SER A 23 8.11 15.84 -2.84
N THR A 24 8.00 17.16 -2.75
CA THR A 24 6.73 17.90 -2.70
C THR A 24 6.07 18.07 -4.07
N GLU A 25 6.79 17.77 -5.15
CA GLU A 25 6.30 17.88 -6.53
C GLU A 25 5.55 16.61 -6.99
N ASN A 26 5.58 15.54 -6.20
CA ASN A 26 4.79 14.34 -6.48
C ASN A 26 3.30 14.67 -6.35
N ARG A 27 2.49 14.30 -7.37
CA ARG A 27 1.03 14.52 -7.38
C ARG A 27 0.34 13.95 -6.13
N LEU A 28 0.83 12.81 -5.66
CA LEU A 28 0.50 12.22 -4.37
C LEU A 28 1.81 12.09 -3.59
N TYR A 29 1.90 12.80 -2.47
CA TYR A 29 3.07 12.74 -1.61
C TYR A 29 3.27 11.33 -1.05
N VAL A 30 4.51 10.84 -1.07
CA VAL A 30 4.88 9.51 -0.54
C VAL A 30 5.34 9.66 0.91
N GLY A 31 6.53 10.23 1.11
CA GLY A 31 7.19 10.28 2.42
C GLY A 31 7.53 8.90 2.98
N TRP A 32 8.27 8.86 4.09
CA TRP A 32 8.70 7.59 4.69
C TRP A 32 7.53 6.75 5.24
N PHE A 33 6.45 7.39 5.69
CA PHE A 33 5.22 6.68 6.04
C PHE A 33 4.53 6.06 4.82
N GLY A 34 4.54 6.74 3.66
CA GLY A 34 3.96 6.24 2.42
C GLY A 34 4.58 4.92 1.95
N VAL A 35 5.88 4.72 2.21
CA VAL A 35 6.59 3.48 1.87
C VAL A 35 5.96 2.25 2.55
N LEU A 36 5.45 2.38 3.77
CA LEU A 36 4.72 1.31 4.45
C LEU A 36 3.22 1.37 4.16
N MET A 37 2.64 2.57 4.14
CA MET A 37 1.20 2.77 3.98
C MET A 37 0.69 2.26 2.62
N ILE A 38 1.38 2.58 1.52
CA ILE A 38 0.93 2.18 0.18
C ILE A 38 0.81 0.66 0.03
N PRO A 39 1.85 -0.16 0.30
CA PRO A 39 1.73 -1.61 0.14
C PRO A 39 0.72 -2.23 1.11
N THR A 40 0.64 -1.73 2.35
CA THR A 40 -0.30 -2.27 3.35
C THR A 40 -1.75 -1.96 3.01
N LEU A 41 -2.06 -0.74 2.60
CA LEU A 41 -3.42 -0.37 2.17
C LEU A 41 -3.83 -1.08 0.88
N LEU A 42 -2.92 -1.23 -0.09
CA LEU A 42 -3.23 -1.97 -1.33
C LEU A 42 -3.52 -3.44 -1.04
N ALA A 43 -2.71 -4.10 -0.22
CA ALA A 43 -2.92 -5.50 0.16
C ALA A 43 -4.24 -5.67 0.93
N ALA A 44 -4.50 -4.80 1.92
CA ALA A 44 -5.73 -4.85 2.72
C ALA A 44 -6.98 -4.61 1.85
N THR A 45 -6.93 -3.62 0.95
CA THR A 45 -8.04 -3.30 0.04
C THR A 45 -8.32 -4.45 -0.92
N ALA A 46 -7.28 -5.02 -1.54
CA ALA A 46 -7.43 -6.15 -2.45
C ALA A 46 -8.01 -7.38 -1.73
N CYS A 47 -7.50 -7.71 -0.55
CA CYS A 47 -8.01 -8.81 0.27
C CYS A 47 -9.48 -8.58 0.66
N TYR A 48 -9.81 -7.38 1.15
CA TYR A 48 -11.17 -7.02 1.54
C TYR A 48 -12.17 -7.17 0.39
N VAL A 49 -11.85 -6.60 -0.79
CA VAL A 49 -12.73 -6.67 -1.97
C VAL A 49 -12.98 -8.12 -2.39
N ILE A 50 -11.93 -8.93 -2.47
CA ILE A 50 -12.07 -10.35 -2.86
C ILE A 50 -12.87 -11.12 -1.82
N ALA A 51 -12.56 -10.94 -0.53
CA ALA A 51 -13.23 -11.67 0.55
C ALA A 51 -14.73 -11.30 0.65
N PHE A 52 -15.04 -10.01 0.58
CA PHE A 52 -16.41 -9.51 0.64
C PHE A 52 -17.28 -10.05 -0.51
N VAL A 53 -16.69 -10.24 -1.69
CA VAL A 53 -17.43 -10.78 -2.85
C VAL A 53 -17.52 -12.30 -2.83
N ALA A 54 -16.42 -13.00 -2.55
CA ALA A 54 -16.26 -14.42 -2.91
C ALA A 54 -15.67 -15.32 -1.81
N ALA A 55 -15.49 -14.86 -0.57
CA ALA A 55 -15.00 -15.73 0.49
C ALA A 55 -16.00 -16.88 0.79
N PRO A 56 -15.52 -18.11 1.06
CA PRO A 56 -16.36 -19.16 1.61
C PRO A 56 -16.77 -18.83 3.06
N PRO A 57 -17.80 -19.51 3.60
CA PRO A 57 -18.20 -19.36 5.00
C PRO A 57 -17.05 -19.62 5.99
N VAL A 58 -17.01 -18.85 7.07
CA VAL A 58 -15.95 -18.90 8.09
C VAL A 58 -16.53 -19.29 9.44
N ASP A 59 -15.89 -20.25 10.12
CA ASP A 59 -16.24 -20.64 11.49
C ASP A 59 -15.60 -19.67 12.49
N ILE A 60 -16.36 -18.64 12.87
CA ILE A 60 -15.89 -17.55 13.73
C ILE A 60 -15.73 -17.98 15.20
N ASP A 61 -16.61 -18.84 15.69
CA ASP A 61 -16.65 -19.27 17.09
C ASP A 61 -15.94 -20.62 17.31
N GLY A 62 -15.51 -21.30 16.25
CA GLY A 62 -14.79 -22.57 16.32
C GLY A 62 -15.67 -23.77 16.70
N ILE A 63 -17.00 -23.63 16.57
CA ILE A 63 -17.99 -24.65 16.95
C ILE A 63 -18.44 -25.52 15.78
N ARG A 64 -17.77 -25.39 14.61
CA ARG A 64 -18.12 -26.08 13.36
C ARG A 64 -19.46 -25.64 12.76
N GLU A 65 -19.84 -24.37 12.98
CA GLU A 65 -21.00 -23.73 12.35
C GLU A 65 -20.53 -22.50 11.53
N PRO A 66 -20.16 -22.69 10.24
CA PRO A 66 -19.61 -21.61 9.43
C PRO A 66 -20.65 -20.54 9.10
N VAL A 67 -20.25 -19.28 9.21
CA VAL A 67 -21.09 -18.12 8.87
C VAL A 67 -20.72 -17.62 7.47
N ALA A 68 -21.71 -17.51 6.59
CA ALA A 68 -21.55 -16.93 5.26
C ALA A 68 -21.55 -15.40 5.35
N GLY A 69 -20.48 -14.75 4.92
CA GLY A 69 -20.37 -13.28 4.91
C GLY A 69 -20.27 -12.64 3.53
N SER A 70 -20.09 -13.43 2.46
CA SER A 70 -19.83 -12.90 1.12
C SER A 70 -21.09 -12.80 0.25
N LEU A 71 -21.03 -11.93 -0.77
CA LEU A 71 -22.14 -11.70 -1.71
C LEU A 71 -22.48 -12.96 -2.51
N MET A 72 -21.47 -13.69 -3.00
CA MET A 72 -21.68 -14.94 -3.75
C MET A 72 -22.32 -16.06 -2.91
N TYR A 73 -22.25 -15.95 -1.58
CA TYR A 73 -22.89 -16.89 -0.65
C TYR A 73 -24.23 -16.35 -0.08
N GLY A 74 -24.88 -15.43 -0.78
CA GLY A 74 -26.27 -15.04 -0.50
C GLY A 74 -26.45 -13.83 0.42
N ASN A 75 -25.38 -13.10 0.73
CA ASN A 75 -25.49 -11.83 1.45
C ASN A 75 -25.78 -10.65 0.51
N ASN A 76 -26.21 -9.53 1.10
CA ASN A 76 -26.31 -8.24 0.44
C ASN A 76 -25.28 -7.26 1.04
N ILE A 77 -25.44 -5.95 0.83
CA ILE A 77 -24.47 -4.94 1.30
C ILE A 77 -24.61 -4.65 2.82
N ILE A 78 -25.77 -4.95 3.41
CA ILE A 78 -26.07 -4.75 4.84
C ILE A 78 -25.65 -5.96 5.66
#